data_AF-A0A8T6ACR3-F1
#
_entry.id   AF-A0A8T6ACR3-F1
#
_cell.length_a   1.000
_cell.length_b   1.000
_cell.length_c   1.000
_cell.angle_alpha   90.00
_cell.angle_beta   90.00
_cell.angle_gamma   90.00
#
_symmetry.space_group_name_H-M   'P 1'
#
loop_
_entity.id
_entity.type
_entity.pdbx_description
1 polymer ?
#
loop_
_entity_poly.entity_id
_entity_poly.type
_entity_poly.pdbx_seq_one_letter_code
_entity_poly.pdbx_strand_id
1 'polypeptide(L)'
;PSMGYRTLYIEANQPGNVIAAKSDAEGILENAFWQIALNEDGSLQLVDKDSGVRYDRVLQIEESSDDGDEYDYSPAKEEWVITAANAKPQCDIIHEAWQSRAVIRYDMAVPLNLSERSARQSTGRVGVVLVVTLSHNSRRIDVDINLDNQADDHRLRVLVPTPFNTDSVLADTQFGSLTRPVNDSAMNNWQQEGWKEAPVPVWNMLNYVALQEGRNGMAVFSEGLREFEVIGEEKKTFAITLLRGVGLLGKEDLLLRPGRPSGIKMPVPDSQLRGLLSCRLSLLSYTGTPTAAGVA
;
A
#
# COMPACT_ATOMS: atom_id res chain seq x y z
N PRO A 1 16.53 20.82 14.48
CA PRO A 1 17.56 19.75 14.46
C PRO A 1 17.10 18.61 15.36
N SER A 2 17.72 17.42 15.29
CA SER A 2 17.36 16.32 16.19
C SER A 2 17.47 16.77 17.66
N MET A 3 16.40 16.55 18.43
CA MET A 3 16.26 17.01 19.82
C MET A 3 16.51 18.51 20.05
N GLY A 4 16.24 19.37 19.05
CA GLY A 4 16.43 20.82 19.17
C GLY A 4 15.20 21.62 18.73
N TYR A 5 15.16 22.90 19.09
CA TYR A 5 14.07 23.83 18.76
C TYR A 5 14.56 25.00 17.91
N ARG A 6 13.62 25.69 17.27
CA ARG A 6 13.84 26.96 16.58
C ARG A 6 12.76 27.93 17.02
N THR A 7 13.15 29.12 17.45
CA THR A 7 12.20 30.20 17.75
C THR A 7 12.00 31.05 16.51
N LEU A 8 10.74 31.32 16.17
CA LEU A 8 10.33 32.23 15.10
C LEU A 8 9.48 33.33 15.70
N TYR A 9 9.60 34.55 15.18
CA TYR A 9 8.77 35.69 15.57
C TYR A 9 7.88 36.08 14.40
N ILE A 10 6.61 36.35 14.69
CA ILE A 10 5.65 36.87 13.70
C ILE A 10 5.56 38.39 13.93
N GLU A 11 5.95 39.16 12.93
CA GLU A 11 5.85 40.62 12.98
C GLU A 11 4.52 41.07 12.39
N ALA A 12 3.70 41.74 13.20
CA ALA A 12 2.39 42.21 12.78
C ALA A 12 2.51 43.22 11.61
N ASN A 13 1.62 43.08 10.63
CA ASN A 13 1.54 43.93 9.43
C ASN A 13 2.80 43.90 8.53
N GLN A 14 3.70 42.92 8.70
CA GLN A 14 4.77 42.69 7.75
C GLN A 14 4.48 41.43 6.93
N PRO A 15 4.34 41.54 5.60
CA PRO A 15 4.18 40.37 4.75
C PRO A 15 5.48 39.55 4.76
N GLY A 16 5.35 38.24 4.97
CA GLY A 16 6.48 37.32 4.82
C GLY A 16 6.91 37.19 3.36
N ASN A 17 8.07 36.56 3.14
CA ASN A 17 8.53 36.23 1.79
C ASN A 17 7.54 35.24 1.13
N VAL A 18 6.89 35.69 0.05
CA VAL A 18 6.02 34.84 -0.77
C VAL A 18 6.86 34.18 -1.85
N ILE A 19 6.86 32.86 -1.88
CA ILE A 19 7.40 32.09 -3.00
C ILE A 19 6.26 31.72 -3.93
N ALA A 20 6.38 32.05 -5.20
CA ALA A 20 5.40 31.64 -6.21
C ALA A 20 5.52 30.13 -6.47
N ALA A 21 4.40 29.48 -6.79
CA ALA A 21 4.44 28.13 -7.32
C ALA A 21 5.26 28.10 -8.60
N LYS A 22 6.22 27.18 -8.69
CA LYS A 22 6.93 26.91 -9.94
C LYS A 22 6.08 25.94 -10.75
N SER A 23 5.69 26.35 -11.94
CA SER A 23 4.90 25.55 -12.89
C SER A 23 5.80 25.17 -14.07
N ASP A 24 6.92 24.51 -13.79
CA ASP A 24 7.96 24.28 -14.81
C ASP A 24 7.61 23.10 -15.75
N ALA A 25 6.59 22.29 -15.44
CA ALA A 25 6.10 21.22 -16.31
C ALA A 25 4.59 20.98 -16.12
N GLU A 26 3.77 21.24 -17.15
CA GLU A 26 2.34 20.91 -17.11
C GLU A 26 2.16 19.39 -16.98
N GLY A 27 1.37 18.95 -15.99
CA GLY A 27 0.89 17.57 -15.91
C GLY A 27 1.76 16.56 -15.16
N ILE A 28 2.82 16.98 -14.46
CA ILE A 28 3.68 16.09 -13.65
C ILE A 28 4.03 16.71 -12.28
N LEU A 29 4.41 15.87 -11.31
CA LEU A 29 5.07 16.32 -10.08
C LEU A 29 6.58 16.15 -10.26
N GLU A 30 7.37 17.19 -9.99
CA GLU A 30 8.83 17.13 -10.16
C GLU A 30 9.57 17.90 -9.06
N ASN A 31 10.70 17.34 -8.62
CA ASN A 31 11.67 18.05 -7.79
C ASN A 31 13.11 17.62 -8.15
N ALA A 32 14.08 17.88 -7.27
CA ALA A 32 15.48 17.50 -7.50
C ALA A 32 15.70 15.97 -7.60
N PHE A 33 14.80 15.17 -7.02
CA PHE A 33 14.95 13.72 -6.85
C PHE A 33 14.02 12.92 -7.78
N TRP A 34 12.83 13.44 -8.05
CA TRP A 34 11.77 12.70 -8.73
C TRP A 34 11.21 13.43 -9.93
N GLN A 35 10.84 12.64 -10.93
CA GLN A 35 9.82 12.99 -11.91
C GLN A 35 8.66 11.98 -11.75
N ILE A 36 7.43 12.48 -11.59
CA ILE A 36 6.23 11.67 -11.30
C ILE A 36 5.13 12.06 -12.29
N ALA A 37 4.70 11.10 -13.10
CA ALA A 37 3.60 11.25 -14.04
C ALA A 37 2.40 10.38 -13.65
N LEU A 38 1.21 10.77 -14.11
CA LEU A 38 -0.02 10.00 -13.93
C LEU A 38 -0.25 9.10 -15.16
N ASN A 39 -0.60 7.84 -14.92
CA ASN A 39 -1.16 6.95 -15.91
C ASN A 39 -2.65 7.26 -16.15
N GLU A 40 -3.19 6.78 -17.28
CA GLU A 40 -4.62 6.93 -17.60
C GLU A 40 -5.54 6.28 -16.55
N ASP A 41 -5.07 5.20 -15.89
CA ASP A 41 -5.78 4.51 -14.81
C ASP A 41 -5.57 5.16 -13.43
N GLY A 42 -4.84 6.29 -13.36
CA GLY A 42 -4.61 7.04 -12.13
C GLY A 42 -3.49 6.48 -11.26
N SER A 43 -2.82 5.40 -11.66
CA SER A 43 -1.56 4.98 -11.04
C SER A 43 -0.41 5.91 -11.43
N LEU A 44 0.74 5.78 -10.78
CA LEU A 44 1.90 6.65 -11.00
C LEU A 44 3.02 5.96 -11.79
N GLN A 45 3.65 6.73 -12.67
CA GLN A 45 5.00 6.49 -13.17
C GLN A 45 5.99 7.33 -12.39
N LEU A 46 6.93 6.69 -11.71
CA LEU A 46 7.99 7.35 -10.94
C LEU A 46 9.35 7.15 -11.62
N VAL A 47 10.13 8.21 -11.74
CA VAL A 47 11.52 8.16 -12.19
C VAL A 47 12.41 8.79 -11.12
N ASP A 48 13.27 7.97 -10.53
CA ASP A 48 14.33 8.45 -9.63
C ASP A 48 15.44 9.08 -10.48
N LYS A 49 15.63 10.39 -10.33
CA LYS A 49 16.55 11.19 -11.17
C LYS A 49 18.02 10.91 -10.87
N ASP A 50 18.33 10.34 -9.71
CA ASP A 50 19.71 10.01 -9.32
C ASP A 50 20.12 8.64 -9.85
N SER A 51 19.29 7.62 -9.61
CA SER A 51 19.59 6.24 -10.03
C SER A 51 19.13 5.93 -11.46
N GLY A 52 18.21 6.72 -12.03
CA GLY A 52 17.54 6.45 -13.30
C GLY A 52 16.50 5.33 -13.24
N VAL A 53 16.27 4.73 -12.06
CA VAL A 53 15.32 3.63 -11.88
C VAL A 53 13.90 4.13 -12.09
N ARG A 54 13.10 3.30 -12.77
CA ARG A 54 11.71 3.58 -13.10
C ARG A 54 10.79 2.61 -12.37
N TYR A 55 9.67 3.13 -11.90
CA TYR A 55 8.58 2.40 -11.28
C TYR A 55 7.30 2.76 -12.01
N ASP A 56 6.52 1.77 -12.42
CA ASP A 56 5.27 1.99 -13.14
C ASP A 56 4.11 1.33 -12.39
N ARG A 57 2.91 1.87 -12.61
CA ARG A 57 1.67 1.47 -11.94
C ARG A 57 1.73 1.54 -10.41
N VAL A 58 2.50 2.48 -9.88
CA VAL A 58 2.63 2.68 -8.43
C VAL A 58 1.34 3.28 -7.86
N LEU A 59 0.96 2.85 -6.66
CA LEU A 59 -0.29 3.20 -5.97
C LEU A 59 -1.58 2.68 -6.62
N GLN A 60 -1.50 1.68 -7.50
CA GLN A 60 -2.71 1.00 -7.97
C GLN A 60 -3.40 0.28 -6.80
N ILE A 61 -4.72 0.45 -6.66
CA ILE A 61 -5.51 -0.29 -5.68
C ILE A 61 -5.92 -1.64 -6.27
N GLU A 62 -5.74 -2.67 -5.46
CA GLU A 62 -6.17 -4.04 -5.70
C GLU A 62 -7.25 -4.43 -4.68
N GLU A 63 -8.27 -5.11 -5.16
CA GLU A 63 -9.34 -5.70 -4.38
C GLU A 63 -9.38 -7.21 -4.62
N SER A 64 -9.36 -7.99 -3.53
CA SER A 64 -9.49 -9.44 -3.56
C SER A 64 -10.53 -9.91 -2.56
N SER A 65 -10.92 -11.17 -2.63
CA SER A 65 -11.75 -11.76 -1.58
C SER A 65 -11.04 -11.85 -0.24
N ASP A 66 -11.84 -11.93 0.82
CA ASP A 66 -11.42 -12.45 2.11
C ASP A 66 -12.54 -13.31 2.71
N ASP A 67 -12.42 -14.62 2.51
CA ASP A 67 -13.28 -15.64 3.07
C ASP A 67 -12.82 -16.09 4.47
N GLY A 68 -11.86 -15.37 5.07
CA GLY A 68 -11.25 -15.66 6.36
C GLY A 68 -12.08 -15.26 7.57
N ASP A 69 -11.36 -14.93 8.64
CA ASP A 69 -11.88 -14.44 9.91
C ASP A 69 -10.93 -13.38 10.51
N GLU A 70 -11.19 -12.88 11.72
CA GLU A 70 -10.35 -11.85 12.35
C GLU A 70 -8.91 -12.28 12.61
N TYR A 71 -8.63 -13.58 12.69
CA TYR A 71 -7.27 -14.09 12.89
C TYR A 71 -6.54 -14.24 11.56
N ASP A 72 -7.18 -14.91 10.61
CA ASP A 72 -6.49 -15.46 9.44
C ASP A 72 -7.11 -14.97 8.14
N TYR A 73 -6.23 -14.54 7.23
CA TYR A 73 -6.58 -14.30 5.83
C TYR A 73 -6.76 -15.62 5.10
N SER A 74 -7.86 -15.71 4.35
CA SER A 74 -8.08 -16.81 3.43
C SER A 74 -8.83 -16.30 2.22
N PRO A 75 -8.29 -16.42 0.99
CA PRO A 75 -9.05 -16.11 -0.20
C PRO A 75 -10.17 -17.14 -0.39
N ALA A 76 -11.19 -16.73 -1.12
CA ALA A 76 -12.19 -17.61 -1.71
C ALA A 76 -11.52 -18.62 -2.65
N LYS A 77 -12.10 -19.82 -2.73
CA LYS A 77 -11.59 -20.91 -3.57
C LYS A 77 -11.50 -20.54 -5.04
N GLU A 78 -12.47 -19.78 -5.52
CA GLU A 78 -12.49 -19.22 -6.87
C GLU A 78 -12.25 -17.71 -6.79
N GLU A 79 -10.98 -17.34 -6.70
CA GLU A 79 -10.60 -15.95 -6.54
C GLU A 79 -10.98 -15.10 -7.78
N TRP A 80 -11.36 -13.86 -7.50
CA TRP A 80 -11.56 -12.82 -8.49
C TRP A 80 -10.88 -11.55 -7.99
N VAL A 81 -9.63 -11.36 -8.39
CA VAL A 81 -8.92 -10.11 -8.12
C VAL A 81 -9.37 -9.03 -9.10
N ILE A 82 -9.68 -7.85 -8.59
CA ILE A 82 -10.06 -6.65 -9.35
C ILE A 82 -9.03 -5.57 -9.05
N THR A 83 -8.59 -4.85 -10.08
CA THR A 83 -7.72 -3.68 -9.89
C THR A 83 -8.41 -2.41 -10.36
N ALA A 84 -7.92 -1.27 -9.88
CA ALA A 84 -8.35 0.04 -10.34
C ALA A 84 -8.00 0.34 -11.82
N ALA A 85 -7.36 -0.60 -12.55
CA ALA A 85 -7.00 -0.42 -13.97
C ALA A 85 -8.19 -0.07 -14.87
N ASN A 86 -9.40 -0.51 -14.51
CA ASN A 86 -10.64 -0.23 -15.26
C ASN A 86 -11.42 0.97 -14.72
N ALA A 87 -10.94 1.60 -13.64
CA ALA A 87 -11.55 2.80 -13.10
C ALA A 87 -11.30 3.98 -14.04
N LYS A 88 -12.16 5.01 -13.95
CA LYS A 88 -12.00 6.27 -14.67
C LYS A 88 -11.69 7.38 -13.67
N PRO A 89 -10.41 7.64 -13.38
CA PRO A 89 -10.06 8.59 -12.35
C PRO A 89 -10.24 10.03 -12.80
N GLN A 90 -10.67 10.86 -11.86
CA GLN A 90 -10.48 12.31 -11.94
C GLN A 90 -9.17 12.66 -11.23
N CYS A 91 -8.25 13.27 -11.97
CA CYS A 91 -6.93 13.65 -11.47
C CYS A 91 -6.72 15.16 -11.57
N ASP A 92 -6.27 15.76 -10.47
CA ASP A 92 -5.86 17.16 -10.41
C ASP A 92 -4.41 17.25 -9.96
N ILE A 93 -3.59 18.06 -10.66
CA ILE A 93 -2.23 18.40 -10.20
C ILE A 93 -2.23 19.85 -9.72
N ILE A 94 -1.71 20.05 -8.52
CA ILE A 94 -1.69 21.34 -7.82
C ILE A 94 -0.25 21.66 -7.48
N HIS A 95 0.26 22.76 -8.04
CA HIS A 95 1.59 23.28 -7.71
C HIS A 95 1.48 24.40 -6.66
N GLU A 96 2.25 24.26 -5.60
CA GLU A 96 2.30 25.23 -4.51
C GLU A 96 3.73 25.77 -4.35
N ALA A 97 3.90 26.72 -3.43
CA ALA A 97 5.18 27.37 -3.18
C ALA A 97 6.30 26.40 -2.77
N TRP A 98 5.96 25.33 -2.03
CA TRP A 98 6.93 24.47 -1.35
C TRP A 98 6.77 22.97 -1.67
N GLN A 99 5.72 22.62 -2.39
CA GLN A 99 5.38 21.24 -2.74
C GLN A 99 4.46 21.22 -3.97
N SER A 100 4.33 20.04 -4.57
CA SER A 100 3.31 19.75 -5.57
C SER A 100 2.48 18.56 -5.10
N ARG A 101 1.19 18.54 -5.46
CA ARG A 101 0.26 17.49 -5.10
C ARG A 101 -0.47 16.95 -6.31
N ALA A 102 -0.65 15.63 -6.38
CA ALA A 102 -1.62 15.00 -7.26
C ALA A 102 -2.78 14.49 -6.41
N VAL A 103 -4.01 14.86 -6.79
CA VAL A 103 -5.21 14.33 -6.15
C VAL A 103 -5.97 13.49 -7.15
N ILE A 104 -6.17 12.21 -6.80
CA ILE A 104 -6.67 11.17 -7.70
C ILE A 104 -7.91 10.58 -7.06
N ARG A 105 -9.04 10.61 -7.78
CA ARG A 105 -10.35 10.21 -7.25
C ARG A 105 -11.05 9.27 -8.20
N TYR A 106 -11.55 8.16 -7.69
CA TYR A 106 -12.35 7.22 -8.47
C TYR A 106 -13.21 6.33 -7.57
N ASP A 107 -14.18 5.67 -8.18
CA ASP A 107 -14.93 4.58 -7.58
C ASP A 107 -14.51 3.26 -8.23
N MET A 108 -14.32 2.23 -7.40
CA MET A 108 -14.17 0.85 -7.84
C MET A 108 -15.50 0.12 -7.68
N ALA A 109 -16.00 -0.49 -8.76
CA ALA A 109 -17.10 -1.44 -8.69
C ALA A 109 -16.53 -2.79 -8.23
N VAL A 110 -17.04 -3.30 -7.10
CA VAL A 110 -16.54 -4.52 -6.45
C VAL A 110 -17.72 -5.42 -6.06
N PRO A 111 -17.52 -6.72 -5.83
CA PRO A 111 -18.56 -7.56 -5.24
C PRO A 111 -19.04 -6.99 -3.91
N LEU A 112 -20.35 -7.00 -3.67
CA LEU A 112 -20.88 -6.55 -2.38
C LEU A 112 -20.44 -7.47 -1.22
N ASN A 113 -20.23 -8.76 -1.51
CA ASN A 113 -19.86 -9.82 -0.58
C ASN A 113 -19.37 -11.07 -1.37
N LEU A 114 -19.04 -12.15 -0.66
CA LEU A 114 -18.58 -13.41 -1.26
C LEU A 114 -19.59 -14.07 -2.22
N SER A 115 -20.90 -13.95 -1.95
CA SER A 115 -21.93 -14.54 -2.83
C SER A 115 -21.93 -13.86 -4.19
N GLU A 116 -21.88 -12.53 -4.21
CA GLU A 116 -21.76 -11.78 -5.47
C GLU A 116 -20.42 -12.05 -6.17
N ARG A 117 -19.33 -12.22 -5.40
CA ARG A 117 -18.03 -12.54 -5.98
C ARG A 117 -18.05 -13.86 -6.73
N SER A 118 -18.64 -14.90 -6.13
CA SER A 118 -18.82 -16.20 -6.77
C SER A 118 -19.70 -16.09 -8.03
N ALA A 119 -20.71 -15.24 -8.01
CA ALA A 119 -21.57 -14.94 -9.16
C ALA A 119 -20.93 -14.00 -10.19
N ARG A 120 -19.70 -13.51 -9.96
CA ARG A 120 -19.01 -12.49 -10.77
C ARG A 120 -19.83 -11.21 -10.95
N GLN A 121 -20.51 -10.80 -9.89
CA GLN A 121 -21.28 -9.56 -9.82
C GLN A 121 -20.53 -8.54 -8.97
N SER A 122 -20.56 -7.28 -9.38
CA SER A 122 -19.86 -6.17 -8.73
C SER A 122 -20.81 -5.00 -8.43
N THR A 123 -21.83 -5.27 -7.61
CA THR A 123 -22.84 -4.24 -7.26
C THR A 123 -22.42 -3.36 -6.07
N GLY A 124 -21.40 -3.79 -5.32
CA GLY A 124 -20.75 -3.00 -4.28
C GLY A 124 -19.84 -1.91 -4.85
N ARG A 125 -19.39 -1.02 -3.97
CA ARG A 125 -18.48 0.08 -4.34
C ARG A 125 -17.44 0.34 -3.27
N VAL A 126 -16.28 0.80 -3.70
CA VAL A 126 -15.27 1.43 -2.85
C VAL A 126 -14.90 2.77 -3.47
N GLY A 127 -15.16 3.86 -2.75
CA GLY A 127 -14.66 5.18 -3.13
C GLY A 127 -13.20 5.32 -2.73
N VAL A 128 -12.36 5.86 -3.62
CA VAL A 128 -10.92 6.04 -3.37
C VAL A 128 -10.51 7.48 -3.66
N VAL A 129 -9.80 8.08 -2.71
CA VAL A 129 -9.12 9.37 -2.88
C VAL A 129 -7.66 9.24 -2.44
N LEU A 130 -6.74 9.38 -3.39
CA LEU A 130 -5.31 9.44 -3.13
C LEU A 130 -4.83 10.89 -3.22
N VAL A 131 -4.09 11.35 -2.21
CA VAL A 131 -3.36 12.63 -2.25
C VAL A 131 -1.87 12.33 -2.17
N VAL A 132 -1.20 12.50 -3.29
CA VAL A 132 0.25 12.29 -3.42
C VAL A 132 0.94 13.63 -3.27
N THR A 133 1.83 13.77 -2.30
CA THR A 133 2.53 15.02 -2.00
C THR A 133 4.03 14.86 -2.23
N LEU A 134 4.59 15.74 -3.05
CA LEU A 134 6.03 15.85 -3.31
C LEU A 134 6.53 17.23 -2.88
N SER A 135 7.19 17.30 -1.73
CA SER A 135 7.85 18.53 -1.26
C SER A 135 9.10 18.85 -2.09
N HIS A 136 9.37 20.13 -2.36
CA HIS A 136 10.48 20.55 -3.24
C HIS A 136 11.87 20.08 -2.77
N ASN A 137 12.07 19.97 -1.45
CA ASN A 137 13.35 19.60 -0.84
C ASN A 137 13.33 18.22 -0.16
N SER A 138 12.41 17.33 -0.57
CA SER A 138 12.28 15.99 0.00
C SER A 138 12.34 14.91 -1.08
N ARG A 139 13.12 13.86 -0.84
CA ARG A 139 13.08 12.62 -1.64
C ARG A 139 11.90 11.73 -1.24
N ARG A 140 11.29 11.95 -0.08
CA ARG A 140 10.13 11.18 0.36
C ARG A 140 8.88 11.65 -0.40
N ILE A 141 8.14 10.69 -0.94
CA ILE A 141 6.80 10.90 -1.53
C ILE A 141 5.79 10.52 -0.44
N ASP A 142 4.93 11.44 -0.05
CA ASP A 142 3.90 11.21 0.97
C ASP A 142 2.56 10.91 0.31
N VAL A 143 1.79 9.96 0.84
CA VAL A 143 0.51 9.51 0.28
C VAL A 143 -0.53 9.40 1.38
N ASP A 144 -1.58 10.22 1.27
CA ASP A 144 -2.82 10.04 2.03
C ASP A 144 -3.82 9.26 1.18
N ILE A 145 -4.37 8.18 1.74
CA ILE A 145 -5.33 7.28 1.08
C ILE A 145 -6.61 7.33 1.89
N ASN A 146 -7.69 7.82 1.29
CA ASN A 146 -9.01 7.83 1.91
C ASN A 146 -9.93 6.88 1.14
N LEU A 147 -10.58 5.99 1.88
CA LEU A 147 -11.48 4.98 1.37
C LEU A 147 -12.90 5.25 1.87
N ASP A 148 -13.90 4.97 1.04
CA ASP A 148 -15.29 4.82 1.43
C ASP A 148 -15.72 3.38 1.11
N ASN A 149 -15.58 2.47 2.08
CA ASN A 149 -15.84 1.05 1.89
C ASN A 149 -17.34 0.74 2.00
N GLN A 150 -17.93 0.25 0.91
CA GLN A 150 -19.31 -0.21 0.85
C GLN A 150 -19.39 -1.67 0.33
N ALA A 151 -18.45 -2.53 0.73
CA ALA A 151 -18.49 -3.98 0.51
C ALA A 151 -18.01 -4.76 1.75
N ASP A 152 -18.33 -6.07 1.76
CA ASP A 152 -17.99 -7.03 2.82
C ASP A 152 -17.06 -8.14 2.29
N ASP A 153 -16.41 -8.83 3.22
CA ASP A 153 -15.69 -10.10 2.99
C ASP A 153 -14.63 -9.99 1.88
N HIS A 154 -13.81 -8.94 2.00
CA HIS A 154 -12.83 -8.57 0.99
C HIS A 154 -11.59 -7.90 1.60
N ARG A 155 -10.54 -7.79 0.79
CA ARG A 155 -9.27 -7.16 1.16
C ARG A 155 -8.90 -6.12 0.12
N LEU A 156 -8.54 -4.93 0.59
CA LEU A 156 -7.99 -3.86 -0.25
C LEU A 156 -6.51 -3.67 0.05
N ARG A 157 -5.72 -3.56 -1.02
CA ARG A 157 -4.28 -3.32 -0.95
C ARG A 157 -3.87 -2.22 -1.90
N VAL A 158 -2.83 -1.48 -1.53
CA VAL A 158 -2.14 -0.57 -2.44
C VAL A 158 -0.86 -1.22 -2.92
N LEU A 159 -0.66 -1.19 -4.23
CA LEU A 159 0.47 -1.82 -4.89
C LEU A 159 1.60 -0.83 -5.16
N VAL A 160 2.83 -1.25 -4.89
CA VAL A 160 4.07 -0.53 -5.25
C VAL A 160 4.96 -1.50 -6.02
N PRO A 161 4.76 -1.61 -7.34
CA PRO A 161 5.62 -2.42 -8.20
C PRO A 161 7.04 -1.86 -8.24
N THR A 162 8.03 -2.75 -8.18
CA THR A 162 9.45 -2.43 -8.32
C THR A 162 10.06 -3.21 -9.48
N PRO A 163 11.20 -2.78 -10.02
CA PRO A 163 11.91 -3.57 -11.03
C PRO A 163 12.78 -4.69 -10.42
N PHE A 164 12.86 -4.76 -9.09
CA PHE A 164 13.80 -5.58 -8.33
C PHE A 164 13.39 -7.04 -8.28
N ASN A 165 14.31 -7.97 -8.60
CA ASN A 165 14.12 -9.39 -8.36
C ASN A 165 14.91 -9.80 -7.11
N THR A 166 14.21 -10.13 -6.03
CA THR A 166 14.85 -10.50 -4.74
C THR A 166 14.05 -11.59 -4.05
N ASP A 167 14.75 -12.49 -3.38
CA ASP A 167 14.15 -13.56 -2.58
C ASP A 167 13.79 -13.10 -1.15
N SER A 168 14.12 -11.85 -0.81
CA SER A 168 13.94 -11.36 0.55
C SER A 168 13.57 -9.87 0.63
N VAL A 169 12.93 -9.54 1.75
CA VAL A 169 12.44 -8.19 2.09
C VAL A 169 12.90 -7.84 3.50
N LEU A 170 13.37 -6.62 3.69
CA LEU A 170 13.67 -6.08 5.02
C LEU A 170 12.36 -5.56 5.63
N ALA A 171 12.04 -5.98 6.85
CA ALA A 171 10.90 -5.46 7.61
C ALA A 171 11.38 -5.04 9.00
N ASP A 172 10.81 -3.96 9.51
CA ASP A 172 11.08 -3.54 10.88
C ASP A 172 10.32 -4.38 11.92
N THR A 173 10.88 -4.42 13.12
CA THR A 173 10.36 -5.15 14.27
C THR A 173 10.68 -4.34 15.54
N GLN A 174 10.27 -4.83 16.71
CA GLN A 174 10.61 -4.18 17.96
C GLN A 174 12.13 -4.04 18.09
N PHE A 175 12.60 -2.80 18.15
CA PHE A 175 14.01 -2.43 18.34
C PHE A 175 14.98 -2.87 17.23
N GLY A 176 14.51 -3.11 16.00
CA GLY A 176 15.41 -3.39 14.89
C GLY A 176 14.69 -3.79 13.61
N SER A 177 15.40 -4.51 12.76
CA SER A 177 14.91 -5.00 11.47
C SER A 177 15.34 -6.45 11.28
N LEU A 178 14.55 -7.18 10.50
CA LEU A 178 14.87 -8.55 10.10
C LEU A 178 14.53 -8.76 8.63
N THR A 179 15.20 -9.73 8.02
CA THR A 179 14.95 -10.13 6.65
C THR A 179 13.93 -11.26 6.62
N ARG A 180 12.89 -11.13 5.79
CA ARG A 180 11.85 -12.14 5.57
C ARG A 180 11.93 -12.65 4.13
N PRO A 181 11.61 -13.92 3.87
CA PRO A 181 11.54 -14.40 2.50
C PRO A 181 10.31 -13.82 1.79
N VAL A 182 10.44 -13.50 0.50
CA VAL A 182 9.28 -13.09 -0.33
C VAL A 182 8.47 -14.29 -0.83
N ASN A 183 9.06 -15.48 -0.75
CA ASN A 183 8.45 -16.74 -1.13
C ASN A 183 8.79 -17.81 -0.09
N ASP A 184 7.79 -18.57 0.35
CA ASP A 184 7.99 -19.70 1.25
C ASP A 184 7.72 -21.01 0.49
N SER A 185 8.76 -21.82 0.29
CA SER A 185 8.62 -23.11 -0.41
C SER A 185 7.66 -24.07 0.28
N ALA A 186 7.44 -23.92 1.58
CA ALA A 186 6.50 -24.75 2.33
C ALA A 186 5.05 -24.55 1.85
N MET A 187 4.73 -23.43 1.19
CA MET A 187 3.42 -23.23 0.53
C MET A 187 3.10 -24.31 -0.50
N ASN A 188 4.10 -24.96 -1.11
CA ASN A 188 3.89 -25.97 -2.14
C ASN A 188 3.45 -27.33 -1.59
N ASN A 189 3.75 -27.62 -0.32
CA ASN A 189 3.60 -28.96 0.24
C ASN A 189 3.12 -29.00 1.71
N TRP A 190 2.77 -27.86 2.32
CA TRP A 190 2.33 -27.76 3.73
C TRP A 190 1.24 -28.77 4.08
N GLN A 191 0.25 -28.99 3.19
CA GLN A 191 -0.82 -29.98 3.40
C GLN A 191 -0.29 -31.41 3.42
N GLN A 192 0.63 -31.75 2.51
CA GLN A 192 1.23 -33.08 2.40
C GLN A 192 2.11 -33.37 3.63
N GLU A 193 2.75 -32.34 4.17
CA GLU A 193 3.53 -32.39 5.41
C GLU A 193 2.66 -32.36 6.67
N GLY A 194 1.34 -32.22 6.55
CA GLY A 194 0.40 -32.27 7.66
C GLY A 194 0.28 -30.99 8.48
N TRP A 195 0.74 -29.85 7.95
CA TRP A 195 0.55 -28.54 8.58
C TRP A 195 -0.95 -28.21 8.65
N LYS A 196 -1.35 -27.53 9.73
CA LYS A 196 -2.76 -27.14 9.94
C LYS A 196 -3.13 -25.82 9.28
N GLU A 197 -2.14 -25.02 8.95
CA GLU A 197 -2.28 -23.68 8.41
C GLU A 197 -1.18 -23.48 7.38
N ALA A 198 -1.51 -22.79 6.29
CA ALA A 198 -0.57 -22.47 5.24
C ALA A 198 0.47 -21.43 5.75
N PRO A 199 1.76 -21.61 5.46
CA PRO A 199 2.80 -20.63 5.79
C PRO A 199 2.77 -19.46 4.78
N VAL A 200 1.68 -18.69 4.79
CA VAL A 200 1.46 -17.60 3.83
C VAL A 200 2.54 -16.54 4.06
N PRO A 201 3.28 -16.10 3.01
CA PRO A 201 4.31 -15.05 3.13
C PRO A 201 3.69 -13.64 3.24
N VAL A 202 2.62 -13.51 4.02
CA VAL A 202 2.02 -12.26 4.45
C VAL A 202 2.65 -11.90 5.79
N TRP A 203 3.32 -10.76 5.83
CA TRP A 203 4.22 -10.40 6.91
C TRP A 203 3.78 -9.16 7.64
N ASN A 204 4.19 -9.07 8.91
CA ASN A 204 3.97 -7.87 9.71
C ASN A 204 5.09 -6.85 9.52
N MET A 205 4.71 -5.56 9.54
CA MET A 205 5.62 -4.43 9.68
C MET A 205 5.15 -3.50 10.80
N LEU A 206 6.07 -2.77 11.43
CA LEU A 206 5.72 -1.75 12.40
C LEU A 206 5.65 -0.35 11.77
N ASN A 207 6.67 0.04 11.03
CA ASN A 207 6.79 1.38 10.47
C ASN A 207 7.31 1.33 9.04
N TYR A 208 8.13 0.36 8.66
CA TYR A 208 8.71 0.31 7.32
C TYR A 208 9.05 -1.10 6.82
N VAL A 209 9.07 -1.19 5.49
CA VAL A 209 9.60 -2.33 4.73
C VAL A 209 10.46 -1.82 3.59
N ALA A 210 11.45 -2.59 3.17
CA ALA A 210 12.31 -2.24 2.04
C ALA A 210 12.64 -3.46 1.16
N LEU A 211 12.43 -3.28 -0.15
CA LEU A 211 12.87 -4.20 -1.20
C LEU A 211 14.09 -3.57 -1.88
N GLN A 212 15.09 -4.40 -2.17
CA GLN A 212 16.35 -3.96 -2.74
C GLN A 212 16.90 -4.99 -3.72
N GLU A 213 17.45 -4.51 -4.82
CA GLU A 213 18.28 -5.29 -5.74
C GLU A 213 19.60 -4.55 -5.99
N GLY A 214 20.71 -5.22 -5.71
CA GLY A 214 22.03 -4.59 -5.73
C GLY A 214 22.10 -3.38 -4.81
N ARG A 215 22.37 -2.20 -5.39
CA ARG A 215 22.50 -0.93 -4.66
C ARG A 215 21.21 -0.11 -4.62
N ASN A 216 20.16 -0.47 -5.35
CA ASN A 216 18.95 0.34 -5.47
C ASN A 216 17.84 -0.30 -4.65
N GLY A 217 17.12 0.51 -3.87
CA GLY A 217 16.01 0.03 -3.07
C GLY A 217 14.82 0.98 -3.05
N MET A 218 13.67 0.44 -2.66
CA MET A 218 12.42 1.13 -2.44
C MET A 218 11.94 0.77 -1.04
N ALA A 219 11.81 1.78 -0.19
CA ALA A 219 11.23 1.64 1.14
C ALA A 219 9.80 2.19 1.14
N VAL A 220 8.91 1.47 1.82
CA VAL A 220 7.56 1.93 2.14
C VAL A 220 7.49 2.15 3.65
N PHE A 221 7.09 3.34 4.05
CA PHE A 221 6.80 3.69 5.43
C PHE A 221 5.30 3.77 5.60
N SER A 222 4.76 3.38 6.76
CA SER A 222 3.34 3.52 7.04
C SER A 222 3.08 4.09 8.42
N GLU A 223 1.93 4.74 8.57
CA GLU A 223 1.41 5.17 9.86
C GLU A 223 0.28 4.25 10.30
N GLY A 224 0.67 3.08 10.83
CA GLY A 224 -0.26 2.15 11.47
C GLY A 224 -0.74 0.99 10.60
N LEU A 225 -0.36 0.92 9.32
CA LEU A 225 -0.57 -0.29 8.51
C LEU A 225 0.43 -1.35 8.93
N ARG A 226 -0.04 -2.56 9.22
CA ARG A 226 0.78 -3.60 9.86
C ARG A 226 1.02 -4.83 9.02
N GLU A 227 0.42 -4.92 7.84
CA GLU A 227 0.46 -6.10 6.99
C GLU A 227 0.94 -5.74 5.59
N PHE A 228 1.86 -6.54 5.06
CA PHE A 228 2.29 -6.45 3.69
C PHE A 228 2.59 -7.83 3.10
N GLU A 229 2.60 -7.90 1.78
CA GLU A 229 3.03 -9.07 1.01
C GLU A 229 3.92 -8.59 -0.15
N VAL A 230 4.75 -9.49 -0.68
CA VAL A 230 5.45 -9.26 -1.95
C VAL A 230 4.90 -10.23 -2.99
N ILE A 231 4.25 -9.69 -4.01
CA ILE A 231 3.44 -10.44 -4.98
C ILE A 231 3.92 -10.29 -6.43
N GLY A 232 3.27 -11.02 -7.34
CA GLY A 232 3.58 -11.10 -8.77
C GLY A 232 4.40 -12.34 -9.15
N GLU A 233 4.43 -12.67 -10.44
CA GLU A 233 5.19 -13.85 -10.95
C GLU A 233 6.68 -13.76 -10.63
N GLU A 234 7.25 -12.55 -10.74
CA GLU A 234 8.64 -12.28 -10.39
C GLU A 234 8.82 -11.70 -8.96
N LYS A 235 7.76 -11.66 -8.15
CA LYS A 235 7.79 -11.20 -6.74
C LYS A 235 8.41 -9.81 -6.55
N LYS A 236 7.98 -8.85 -7.38
CA LYS A 236 8.55 -7.49 -7.41
C LYS A 236 7.62 -6.40 -6.87
N THR A 237 6.41 -6.76 -6.45
CA THR A 237 5.39 -5.78 -6.08
C THR A 237 5.11 -5.86 -4.60
N PHE A 238 5.37 -4.77 -3.87
CA PHE A 238 4.81 -4.61 -2.54
C PHE A 238 3.29 -4.47 -2.64
N ALA A 239 2.56 -5.26 -1.87
CA ALA A 239 1.14 -5.08 -1.63
C ALA A 239 0.97 -4.75 -0.14
N ILE A 240 0.61 -3.50 0.16
CA ILE A 240 0.36 -3.05 1.54
C ILE A 240 -1.13 -3.15 1.80
N THR A 241 -1.53 -3.90 2.82
CA THR A 241 -2.94 -4.07 3.16
C THR A 241 -3.47 -2.79 3.80
N LEU A 242 -4.54 -2.24 3.19
CA LEU A 242 -5.24 -1.04 3.68
C LEU A 242 -6.39 -1.43 4.60
N LEU A 243 -7.13 -2.47 4.24
CA LEU A 243 -8.16 -3.08 5.08
C LEU A 243 -8.41 -4.54 4.71
N ARG A 244 -8.94 -5.29 5.69
CA ARG A 244 -9.62 -6.58 5.54
C ARG A 244 -10.99 -6.46 6.20
N GLY A 245 -12.06 -6.68 5.44
CA GLY A 245 -13.42 -6.79 5.95
C GLY A 245 -13.79 -8.26 6.12
N VAL A 246 -14.16 -8.67 7.33
CA VAL A 246 -14.56 -10.05 7.65
C VAL A 246 -15.74 -10.06 8.63
N GLY A 247 -16.63 -11.04 8.51
CA GLY A 247 -17.87 -11.11 9.32
C GLY A 247 -17.82 -12.02 10.56
N LEU A 248 -16.72 -12.75 10.79
CA LEU A 248 -16.59 -13.74 11.87
C LEU A 248 -15.29 -13.58 12.65
N LEU A 249 -15.36 -13.72 13.97
CA LEU A 249 -14.19 -13.78 14.85
C LEU A 249 -13.34 -15.03 14.53
N GLY A 250 -14.00 -16.17 14.37
CA GLY A 250 -13.39 -17.45 14.06
C GLY A 250 -14.25 -18.23 13.08
N LYS A 251 -13.65 -18.75 12.02
CA LYS A 251 -14.34 -19.48 10.95
C LYS A 251 -13.64 -20.81 10.65
N GLU A 252 -14.47 -21.83 10.48
CA GLU A 252 -14.04 -23.18 10.12
C GLU A 252 -13.76 -23.31 8.63
N ASP A 253 -12.97 -24.32 8.27
CA ASP A 253 -12.78 -24.80 6.90
C ASP A 253 -12.34 -23.71 5.89
N LEU A 254 -11.49 -22.79 6.35
CA LEU A 254 -10.79 -21.83 5.50
C LEU A 254 -9.92 -22.55 4.47
N LEU A 255 -9.73 -21.94 3.30
CA LEU A 255 -8.84 -22.49 2.26
C LEU A 255 -7.40 -22.65 2.76
N LEU A 256 -6.91 -21.65 3.52
CA LEU A 256 -5.54 -21.63 4.05
C LEU A 256 -5.42 -22.19 5.48
N ARG A 257 -6.55 -22.51 6.13
CA ARG A 257 -6.60 -23.18 7.44
C ARG A 257 -7.83 -24.11 7.52
N PRO A 258 -7.78 -25.30 6.90
CA PRO A 258 -8.89 -26.23 6.88
C PRO A 258 -9.14 -26.82 8.28
N GLY A 259 -10.39 -27.18 8.57
CA GLY A 259 -10.82 -27.76 9.83
C GLY A 259 -11.34 -26.72 10.82
N ARG A 260 -10.81 -26.74 12.05
CA ARG A 260 -11.41 -26.01 13.19
C ARG A 260 -11.29 -24.48 13.06
N PRO A 261 -12.13 -23.71 13.75
CA PRO A 261 -11.99 -22.26 13.79
C PRO A 261 -10.82 -21.85 14.71
N SER A 262 -10.28 -20.66 14.45
CA SER A 262 -9.47 -19.92 15.43
C SER A 262 -10.42 -19.30 16.46
N GLY A 263 -10.27 -19.66 17.75
CA GLY A 263 -11.19 -19.18 18.79
C GLY A 263 -12.61 -19.76 18.69
N ILE A 264 -13.62 -18.88 18.70
CA ILE A 264 -15.05 -19.25 18.65
C ILE A 264 -15.72 -18.68 17.41
N LYS A 265 -16.74 -19.39 16.89
CA LYS A 265 -17.60 -18.88 15.83
C LYS A 265 -18.56 -17.82 16.38
N MET A 266 -18.24 -16.55 16.16
CA MET A 266 -19.02 -15.42 16.63
C MET A 266 -19.13 -14.37 15.52
N PRO A 267 -20.35 -13.89 15.17
CA PRO A 267 -20.54 -12.78 14.26
C PRO A 267 -19.92 -11.48 14.78
N VAL A 268 -19.20 -10.78 13.90
CA VAL A 268 -18.51 -9.49 14.17
C VAL A 268 -18.81 -8.52 13.03
N PRO A 269 -20.06 -8.06 12.87
CA PRO A 269 -20.47 -7.28 11.70
C PRO A 269 -19.68 -5.96 11.53
N ASP A 270 -19.20 -5.36 12.61
CA ASP A 270 -18.41 -4.12 12.56
C ASP A 270 -17.00 -4.35 11.98
N SER A 271 -16.51 -5.59 11.98
CA SER A 271 -15.21 -5.98 11.41
C SER A 271 -15.21 -6.06 9.88
N GLN A 272 -16.35 -5.76 9.25
CA GLN A 272 -16.42 -5.48 7.81
C GLN A 272 -15.82 -4.12 7.44
N LEU A 273 -15.61 -3.23 8.43
CA LEU A 273 -14.99 -1.92 8.23
C LEU A 273 -15.70 -1.08 7.16
N ARG A 274 -17.05 -1.02 7.22
CA ARG A 274 -17.86 -0.17 6.33
C ARG A 274 -17.65 1.32 6.65
N GLY A 275 -17.72 2.16 5.62
CA GLY A 275 -17.64 3.62 5.72
C GLY A 275 -16.24 4.18 5.47
N LEU A 276 -15.93 5.31 6.11
CA LEU A 276 -14.72 6.08 5.81
C LEU A 276 -13.49 5.55 6.56
N LEU A 277 -12.40 5.32 5.83
CA LEU A 277 -11.09 4.99 6.39
C LEU A 277 -10.02 5.92 5.82
N SER A 278 -9.02 6.25 6.64
CA SER A 278 -7.86 7.04 6.24
C SER A 278 -6.58 6.29 6.57
N CYS A 279 -5.77 6.05 5.56
CA CYS A 279 -4.46 5.41 5.66
C CYS A 279 -3.38 6.38 5.18
N ARG A 280 -2.18 6.31 5.77
CA ARG A 280 -1.04 7.14 5.37
C ARG A 280 0.20 6.29 5.19
N LEU A 281 0.89 6.52 4.08
CA LEU A 281 2.16 5.88 3.76
C LEU A 281 3.11 6.85 3.06
N SER A 282 4.38 6.49 3.02
CA SER A 282 5.38 7.22 2.25
C SER A 282 6.27 6.28 1.47
N LEU A 283 6.74 6.72 0.30
CA LEU A 283 7.72 6.02 -0.51
C LEU A 283 9.05 6.74 -0.45
N LEU A 284 10.14 5.98 -0.36
CA LEU A 284 11.50 6.49 -0.44
C LEU A 284 12.36 5.52 -1.24
N SER A 285 12.76 5.89 -2.44
CA SER A 285 13.87 5.17 -3.08
C SER A 285 15.19 5.59 -2.43
N TYR A 286 16.13 4.67 -2.44
CA TYR A 286 17.46 4.92 -1.91
C TYR A 286 18.53 4.17 -2.70
N THR A 287 19.77 4.60 -2.50
CA THR A 287 20.95 3.96 -3.05
C THR A 287 21.94 3.60 -1.95
N GLY A 288 22.57 2.43 -2.03
CA GLY A 288 23.46 1.89 -1.01
C GLY A 288 22.73 0.84 -0.15
N THR A 289 23.06 0.80 1.14
CA THR A 289 22.38 -0.09 2.10
C THR A 289 21.24 0.65 2.80
N PRO A 290 20.23 -0.05 3.35
CA PRO A 290 19.13 0.59 4.08
C PRO A 290 19.63 1.47 5.22
N THR A 291 20.65 1.03 5.96
CA THR A 291 21.25 1.80 7.06
C THR A 291 22.01 3.03 6.60
N ALA A 292 22.82 2.92 5.54
CA ALA A 292 23.54 4.08 5.00
C ALA A 292 22.59 5.15 4.43
N ALA A 293 21.42 4.72 3.94
CA ALA A 293 20.37 5.59 3.44
C ALA A 293 19.48 6.19 4.54
N GLY A 294 19.64 5.80 5.80
CA GLY A 294 18.79 6.24 6.91
C GLY A 294 17.37 5.67 6.88
N VAL A 295 17.18 4.52 6.21
CA VAL A 295 15.93 3.75 6.22
C VAL A 295 15.83 2.88 7.49
N ALA A 296 16.94 2.23 7.86
CA ALA A 296 17.02 1.24 8.93
C ALA A 296 18.09 1.54 9.97
#